data_AF-A0A495YUY1-F1
#
_entry.id   AF-A0A495YUY1-F1
#
_cell.length_a   1.000
_cell.length_b   1.000
_cell.length_c   1.000
_cell.angle_alpha   90.00
_cell.angle_beta   90.00
_cell.angle_gamma   90.00
#
_symmetry.space_group_name_H-M   'P 1'
#
loop_
_entity.id
_entity.type
_entity.pdbx_description
1 polymer ?
#
loop_
_entity_poly.entity_id
_entity_poly.type
_entity_poly.pdbx_seq_one_letter_code
_entity_poly.pdbx_strand_id
1 'polypeptide(L)'
;MGTAFKKALFVFIGFIVVLGGVLIGVILNYSQYGSLPETIQMVDFQGILLSVLGACVLSLISIVLIFWLARAWASEQPELGDRITRLALVVSISLIVVFGGLAGGLIILRTLWTIGFF
;
A
#
# COMPACT_ATOMS: atom_id res chain seq x y z
N MET A 1 -23.83 -1.79 12.76
CA MET A 1 -22.36 -2.06 12.74
C MET A 1 -21.93 -3.45 12.25
N GLY A 2 -22.77 -4.49 12.25
CA GLY A 2 -22.30 -5.88 12.14
C GLY A 2 -21.67 -6.36 10.81
N THR A 3 -21.98 -5.74 9.66
CA THR A 3 -21.56 -6.25 8.34
C THR A 3 -20.61 -5.32 7.58
N ALA A 4 -20.84 -4.01 7.59
CA ALA A 4 -19.97 -3.04 6.92
C ALA A 4 -18.57 -2.97 7.57
N PHE A 5 -18.52 -2.92 8.91
CA PHE A 5 -17.27 -2.94 9.66
C PHE A 5 -16.48 -4.23 9.42
N LYS A 6 -17.16 -5.39 9.43
CA LYS A 6 -16.53 -6.68 9.12
C LYS A 6 -15.96 -6.73 7.71
N LYS A 7 -16.69 -6.23 6.69
CA LYS A 7 -16.19 -6.14 5.31
C LYS A 7 -14.98 -5.23 5.22
N ALA A 8 -15.02 -4.08 5.88
CA ALA A 8 -13.93 -3.12 5.88
C ALA A 8 -12.68 -3.68 6.56
N LEU A 9 -12.84 -4.41 7.67
CA LEU A 9 -11.76 -5.14 8.34
C LEU A 9 -11.14 -6.21 7.43
N PHE A 10 -11.96 -6.95 6.69
CA PHE A 10 -11.49 -7.99 5.78
C PHE A 10 -10.68 -7.40 4.60
N VAL A 11 -11.16 -6.30 4.03
CA VAL A 11 -10.45 -5.54 2.98
C VAL A 11 -9.14 -4.98 3.52
N PHE A 12 -9.13 -4.48 4.76
CA PHE A 12 -7.93 -3.97 5.41
C PHE A 12 -6.87 -5.08 5.64
N ILE A 13 -7.29 -6.26 6.10
CA ILE A 13 -6.40 -7.41 6.21
C ILE A 13 -5.86 -7.81 4.82
N GLY A 14 -6.71 -7.80 3.78
CA GLY A 14 -6.29 -8.02 2.41
C GLY A 14 -5.23 -7.01 1.95
N PHE A 15 -5.40 -5.73 2.28
CA PHE A 15 -4.40 -4.70 2.01
C PHE A 15 -3.07 -4.98 2.71
N ILE A 16 -3.10 -5.39 3.99
CA ILE A 16 -1.87 -5.76 4.74
C ILE A 16 -1.16 -6.94 4.05
N VAL A 17 -1.90 -7.96 3.61
CA VAL A 17 -1.32 -9.13 2.93
C VAL A 17 -0.70 -8.74 1.59
N VAL A 18 -1.41 -7.94 0.78
CA VAL A 18 -0.88 -7.44 -0.50
C VAL A 18 0.36 -6.59 -0.26
N LEU A 19 0.31 -5.71 0.74
CA LEU A 19 1.45 -4.88 1.11
C LEU A 19 2.64 -5.71 1.58
N GLY A 20 2.41 -6.72 2.42
CA GLY A 20 3.43 -7.66 2.87
C GLY A 20 4.06 -8.42 1.70
N GLY A 21 3.25 -8.88 0.75
CA GLY A 21 3.72 -9.54 -0.48
C GLY A 21 4.58 -8.62 -1.35
N VAL A 22 4.14 -7.37 -1.54
CA VAL A 22 4.92 -6.34 -2.24
C VAL A 22 6.24 -6.07 -1.52
N LEU A 23 6.22 -5.89 -0.20
CA LEU A 23 7.43 -5.67 0.62
C LEU A 23 8.40 -6.84 0.54
N ILE A 24 7.92 -8.08 0.64
CA ILE A 24 8.75 -9.27 0.52
C ILE A 24 9.34 -9.37 -0.89
N GLY A 25 8.52 -9.19 -1.93
CA GLY A 25 8.99 -9.22 -3.32
C GLY A 25 10.04 -8.15 -3.58
N VAL A 26 9.85 -6.95 -3.03
CA VAL A 26 10.82 -5.86 -3.04
C VAL A 26 12.12 -6.26 -2.34
N ILE A 27 12.06 -6.76 -1.10
CA ILE A 27 13.26 -7.10 -0.31
C ILE A 27 14.06 -8.22 -0.98
N LEU A 28 13.39 -9.26 -1.49
CA LEU A 28 14.04 -10.37 -2.20
C LEU A 28 14.71 -9.89 -3.49
N ASN A 29 14.06 -9.03 -4.26
CA ASN A 29 14.64 -8.38 -5.44
C ASN A 29 15.60 -7.23 -5.07
N TYR A 30 15.78 -6.89 -3.80
CA TYR A 30 16.76 -5.90 -3.36
C TYR A 30 18.07 -6.58 -2.92
N SER A 31 17.98 -7.72 -2.22
CA SER A 31 19.16 -8.46 -1.76
C SER A 31 20.02 -9.04 -2.89
N GLN A 32 19.43 -9.31 -4.06
CA GLN A 32 20.16 -9.80 -5.23
C GLN A 32 21.00 -8.72 -5.95
N TYR A 33 20.89 -7.45 -5.56
CA TYR A 33 21.36 -6.32 -6.39
C TYR A 33 22.38 -5.40 -5.71
N GLY A 34 22.81 -5.68 -4.48
CA GLY A 34 23.92 -4.98 -3.81
C GLY A 34 25.30 -5.16 -4.49
N SER A 35 25.36 -5.93 -5.58
CA SER A 35 26.58 -6.21 -6.34
C SER A 35 26.72 -5.40 -7.64
N LEU A 36 25.77 -4.55 -8.00
CA LEU A 36 25.86 -3.70 -9.21
C LEU A 36 26.44 -2.32 -8.86
N PRO A 37 27.51 -1.87 -9.53
CA PRO A 37 28.13 -0.57 -9.27
C PRO A 37 27.12 0.58 -9.43
N GLU A 38 27.09 1.49 -8.44
CA GLU A 38 26.22 2.68 -8.41
C GLU A 38 26.33 3.54 -9.67
N THR A 39 27.46 3.47 -10.38
CA THR A 39 27.74 4.26 -11.59
C THR A 39 26.93 3.86 -12.84
N ILE A 40 26.20 2.74 -12.81
CA ILE A 40 25.37 2.26 -13.94
C ILE A 40 23.87 2.53 -13.71
N GLN A 41 23.47 2.99 -12.51
CA GLN A 41 22.06 3.23 -12.19
C GLN A 41 21.64 4.65 -12.61
N MET A 42 21.02 4.75 -13.80
CA MET A 42 20.45 6.00 -14.32
C MET A 42 19.12 6.38 -13.66
N VAL A 43 18.52 5.46 -12.90
CA VAL A 43 17.26 5.61 -12.17
C VAL A 43 17.49 5.29 -10.70
N ASP A 44 17.11 6.20 -9.80
CA ASP A 44 17.18 6.03 -8.35
C ASP A 44 16.08 5.07 -7.86
N PHE A 45 16.28 3.78 -8.10
CA PHE A 45 15.35 2.74 -7.67
C PHE A 45 15.22 2.68 -6.14
N GLN A 46 16.27 3.06 -5.39
CA GLN A 46 16.22 3.15 -3.93
C GLN A 46 15.25 4.24 -3.46
N GLY A 47 15.34 5.45 -4.02
CA GLY A 47 14.47 6.57 -3.67
C GLY A 47 13.02 6.31 -4.06
N ILE A 48 12.76 5.70 -5.22
CA ILE A 48 11.40 5.31 -5.63
C ILE A 48 10.86 4.23 -4.68
N LEU A 49 11.68 3.24 -4.32
CA LEU A 49 11.28 2.20 -3.38
C LEU A 49 10.94 2.75 -2.00
N LEU A 50 11.80 3.61 -1.46
CA LEU A 50 11.58 4.27 -0.18
C LEU A 50 10.31 5.13 -0.20
N SER A 51 10.05 5.83 -1.31
CA SER A 51 8.84 6.65 -1.50
C SER A 51 7.58 5.81 -1.52
N VAL A 52 7.58 4.66 -2.22
CA VAL A 52 6.47 3.71 -2.24
C VAL A 52 6.23 3.13 -0.85
N LEU A 53 7.30 2.77 -0.13
CA LEU A 53 7.22 2.22 1.22
C LEU A 53 6.66 3.25 2.21
N GLY A 54 7.13 4.50 2.15
CA GLY A 54 6.62 5.61 2.95
C GLY A 54 5.14 5.89 2.69
N ALA A 55 4.72 5.94 1.42
CA ALA A 55 3.32 6.16 1.06
C ALA A 55 2.41 5.01 1.53
N CYS A 56 2.91 3.78 1.53
CA CYS A 56 2.19 2.62 2.07
C CYS A 56 2.00 2.69 3.59
N VAL A 57 3.05 3.06 4.34
CA VAL A 57 2.97 3.23 5.80
C VAL A 57 2.00 4.35 6.16
N LEU A 58 2.08 5.51 5.49
CA LEU A 58 1.16 6.63 5.69
C LEU A 58 -0.29 6.22 5.40
N SER A 59 -0.50 5.36 4.41
CA SER A 59 -1.82 4.84 4.06
C SER A 59 -2.37 3.89 5.13
N LEU A 60 -1.54 3.02 5.71
CA LEU A 60 -1.92 2.21 6.87
C LEU A 60 -2.35 3.08 8.05
N ILE A 61 -1.57 4.11 8.38
CA ILE A 61 -1.87 5.04 9.47
C ILE A 61 -3.20 5.76 9.20
N SER A 62 -3.40 6.25 7.97
CA SER A 62 -4.64 6.92 7.57
C SER A 62 -5.87 6.02 7.77
N ILE A 63 -5.80 4.76 7.34
CA ILE A 63 -6.92 3.83 7.49
C ILE A 63 -7.22 3.56 8.98
N VAL A 64 -6.19 3.34 9.81
CA VAL A 64 -6.37 3.14 11.25
C VAL A 64 -7.05 4.35 11.89
N LEU A 65 -6.61 5.57 11.56
CA LEU A 65 -7.23 6.81 12.05
C LEU A 65 -8.69 6.93 11.63
N ILE A 66 -9.03 6.59 10.38
CA ILE A 66 -10.42 6.64 9.89
C ILE A 66 -11.30 5.62 10.64
N PHE A 67 -10.81 4.40 10.89
CA PHE A 67 -11.55 3.42 11.69
C PHE A 67 -11.72 3.86 13.15
N TRP A 68 -10.69 4.48 13.72
CA TRP A 68 -10.74 5.00 15.08
C TRP A 68 -11.77 6.13 15.19
N LEU A 69 -11.79 7.02 14.21
CA LEU A 69 -12.81 8.06 14.08
C LEU A 69 -14.21 7.45 13.93
N ALA A 70 -14.40 6.48 13.04
CA ALA A 70 -15.68 5.78 12.87
C ALA A 70 -16.17 5.15 14.17
N ARG A 71 -15.27 4.58 14.97
CA ARG A 71 -15.57 4.01 16.29
C ARG A 71 -15.88 5.06 17.35
N ALA A 72 -15.26 6.24 17.30
CA ALA A 72 -15.59 7.33 18.22
C ALA A 72 -17.01 7.86 17.95
N TRP A 73 -17.36 8.04 16.68
CA TRP A 73 -18.68 8.52 16.27
C TRP A 73 -19.78 7.44 16.36
N ALA A 74 -19.39 6.18 16.44
CA ALA A 74 -20.30 5.04 16.60
C ALA A 74 -21.28 5.16 17.79
N SER A 75 -20.80 5.71 18.91
CA SER A 75 -21.57 5.83 20.15
C SER A 75 -22.48 7.05 20.17
N GLU A 76 -22.09 8.13 19.51
CA GLU A 76 -22.84 9.40 19.52
C GLU A 76 -23.76 9.55 18.30
N GLN A 77 -23.29 9.20 17.11
CA GLN A 77 -24.04 9.31 15.86
C GLN A 77 -23.79 8.09 14.96
N PRO A 78 -24.59 7.01 15.10
CA PRO A 78 -24.36 5.76 14.39
C PRO A 78 -24.45 5.90 12.86
N GLU A 79 -25.26 6.83 12.34
CA GLU A 79 -25.35 7.10 10.90
C GLU A 79 -24.05 7.70 10.33
N LEU A 80 -23.39 8.59 11.08
CA LEU A 80 -22.08 9.13 10.70
C LEU A 80 -21.02 8.04 10.74
N GLY A 81 -21.02 7.19 11.79
CA GLY A 81 -20.10 6.06 11.90
C GLY A 81 -20.18 5.11 10.69
N ASP A 82 -21.39 4.77 10.22
CA ASP A 82 -21.58 3.92 9.05
C ASP A 82 -21.12 4.61 7.75
N ARG A 83 -21.37 5.92 7.58
CA ARG A 83 -20.85 6.69 6.42
C ARG A 83 -19.33 6.76 6.40
N ILE A 84 -18.70 7.04 7.54
CA ILE A 84 -17.23 7.07 7.66
C ILE A 84 -16.65 5.69 7.34
N THR A 85 -17.25 4.61 7.86
CA THR A 85 -16.81 3.24 7.56
C THR A 85 -16.90 2.92 6.07
N ARG A 86 -17.97 3.38 5.40
CA ARG A 86 -18.14 3.20 3.95
C ARG A 86 -17.11 3.97 3.13
N LEU A 87 -16.80 5.20 3.54
CA LEU A 87 -15.72 6.01 2.95
C LEU A 87 -14.36 5.36 3.16
N ALA A 88 -14.08 4.87 4.37
CA ALA A 88 -12.85 4.14 4.70
C ALA A 88 -12.63 2.94 3.77
N LEU A 89 -13.71 2.21 3.49
CA LEU A 89 -13.69 1.05 2.60
C LEU A 89 -13.37 1.46 1.16
N VAL A 90 -13.99 2.52 0.64
CA VAL A 90 -13.68 3.04 -0.71
C VAL A 90 -12.23 3.51 -0.80
N VAL A 91 -11.76 4.28 0.17
CA VAL A 91 -10.38 4.76 0.23
C VAL A 91 -9.40 3.59 0.27
N SER A 92 -9.66 2.59 1.10
CA SER A 92 -8.81 1.39 1.20
C SER A 92 -8.71 0.64 -0.13
N ILE A 93 -9.83 0.45 -0.84
CA ILE A 93 -9.84 -0.19 -2.16
C ILE A 93 -9.03 0.63 -3.17
N SER A 94 -9.23 1.94 -3.22
CA SER A 94 -8.48 2.83 -4.12
C SER A 94 -6.98 2.77 -3.85
N LEU A 95 -6.57 2.77 -2.57
CA LEU A 95 -5.16 2.67 -2.19
C LEU A 95 -4.57 1.32 -2.58
N ILE A 96 -5.30 0.21 -2.42
CA ILE A 96 -4.87 -1.11 -2.92
C ILE A 96 -4.56 -1.04 -4.42
N VAL A 97 -5.46 -0.47 -5.22
CA VAL A 97 -5.28 -0.38 -6.69
C VAL A 97 -4.08 0.51 -7.04
N VAL A 98 -3.97 1.68 -6.41
CA VAL A 98 -2.88 2.63 -6.69
C VAL A 98 -1.52 2.05 -6.29
N PHE A 99 -1.37 1.53 -5.06
CA PHE A 99 -0.09 0.97 -4.62
C PHE A 99 0.24 -0.35 -5.29
N GLY A 100 -0.75 -1.21 -5.53
CA GLY A 100 -0.56 -2.43 -6.31
C GLY A 100 -0.08 -2.12 -7.73
N GLY A 101 -0.68 -1.12 -8.38
CA GLY A 101 -0.28 -0.64 -9.70
C GLY A 101 1.11 -0.03 -9.71
N LEU A 102 1.44 0.83 -8.74
CA LEU A 102 2.76 1.44 -8.61
C LEU A 102 3.84 0.40 -8.35
N ALA A 103 3.61 -0.56 -7.45
CA ALA A 103 4.54 -1.64 -7.15
C ALA A 103 4.76 -2.55 -8.37
N GLY A 104 3.67 -2.95 -9.06
CA GLY A 104 3.76 -3.72 -10.29
C GLY A 104 4.50 -2.99 -11.40
N GLY A 105 4.23 -1.70 -11.59
CA GLY A 105 4.93 -0.84 -12.54
C GLY A 105 6.42 -0.74 -12.25
N LEU A 106 6.80 -0.60 -10.97
CA LEU A 106 8.19 -0.58 -10.53
C LEU A 106 8.93 -1.89 -10.84
N ILE A 107 8.28 -3.03 -10.59
CA ILE A 107 8.83 -4.35 -10.91
C ILE A 107 9.07 -4.47 -12.41
N ILE A 108 8.08 -4.12 -13.24
CA ILE A 108 8.20 -4.19 -14.71
C ILE A 108 9.31 -3.24 -15.20
N LEU A 109 9.32 -2.00 -14.75
CA LEU A 109 10.32 -0.99 -15.15
C LEU A 109 11.73 -1.47 -14.80
N ARG A 110 11.90 -2.08 -13.62
CA ARG A 110 13.17 -2.66 -13.18
C ARG A 110 13.54 -3.89 -14.00
N THR A 111 12.61 -4.80 -14.29
CA THR A 111 12.87 -5.97 -15.13
C THR A 111 13.33 -5.56 -16.53
N LEU A 112 12.66 -4.59 -17.15
CA LEU A 112 13.03 -4.05 -18.47
C LEU A 112 14.41 -3.40 -18.46
N TRP A 113 14.77 -2.69 -17.39
CA TRP A 113 16.12 -2.14 -17.22
C TRP A 113 17.18 -3.23 -17.08
N THR A 114 16.90 -4.28 -16.31
CA THR A 114 17.86 -5.37 -16.03
C THR A 114 18.22 -6.17 -17.30
N ILE A 115 17.29 -6.26 -18.26
CA ILE A 115 17.53 -6.92 -19.55
C ILE A 115 18.10 -5.98 -20.63
N GLY A 116 18.45 -4.74 -20.28
CA GLY A 116 19.05 -3.77 -21.21
C GLY A 116 18.11 -3.33 -22.33
N PHE A 117 16.79 -3.29 -22.07
CA PHE A 117 15.81 -2.81 -23.05
C PHE A 117 15.91 -1.28 -23.27
N PHE A 118 16.58 -0.56 -22.36
CA PHE A 118 16.81 0.89 -22.38
C PHE A 118 18.28 1.22 -22.58
#